data_AF-A0A2V2SPY1-F1
#
_entry.id   AF-A0A2V2SPY1-F1
#
_cell.length_a   1.000
_cell.length_b   1.000
_cell.length_c   1.000
_cell.angle_alpha   90.00
_cell.angle_beta   90.00
_cell.angle_gamma   90.00
#
_symmetry.space_group_name_H-M   'P 1'
#
loop_
_entity.id
_entity.type
_entity.pdbx_description
1 polymer ?
#
loop_
_entity_poly.entity_id
_entity_poly.type
_entity_poly.pdbx_seq_one_letter_code
_entity_poly.pdbx_strand_id
1 'polypeptide(L)'
;MKPQEWRKAAGAAIFGRCSRKVQVVQVLGMVFALAGCAGQVEPEPRTVRVEVPVAVPCRAPAVQEPAWATASLQKSDTLQVKVRALLAERQQHLGYEAQLRAAVMACQ
;
A
#
# COMPACT_ATOMS: atom_id res chain seq x y z
N MET A 1 -38.05 19.30 -30.51
CA MET A 1 -37.67 18.10 -31.31
C MET A 1 -38.38 16.90 -30.73
N LYS A 2 -39.23 16.20 -31.52
CA LYS A 2 -40.26 15.28 -31.00
C LYS A 2 -39.82 13.80 -31.06
N PRO A 3 -39.96 13.02 -29.99
CA PRO A 3 -39.57 11.59 -29.91
C PRO A 3 -40.49 10.62 -30.70
N GLN A 4 -41.29 11.13 -31.65
CA GLN A 4 -42.28 10.34 -32.39
C GLN A 4 -41.71 9.67 -33.65
N GLU A 5 -40.67 10.23 -34.26
CA GLU A 5 -40.10 9.73 -35.52
C GLU A 5 -39.35 8.40 -35.36
N TRP A 6 -38.80 8.13 -34.17
CA TRP A 6 -38.06 6.89 -33.90
C TRP A 6 -38.95 5.63 -33.89
N ARG A 7 -40.26 5.78 -33.61
CA ARG A 7 -41.17 4.63 -33.60
C ARG A 7 -41.49 4.09 -34.99
N LYS A 8 -41.31 4.89 -36.05
CA LYS A 8 -41.58 4.44 -37.43
C LYS A 8 -40.42 3.66 -38.06
N ALA A 9 -39.18 3.94 -37.66
CA ALA A 9 -38.02 3.19 -38.15
C ALA A 9 -37.89 1.79 -37.51
N ALA A 10 -38.32 1.63 -36.25
CA ALA A 10 -38.22 0.36 -35.54
C ALA A 10 -39.33 -0.66 -35.91
N GLY A 11 -40.43 -0.20 -36.52
CA GLY A 11 -41.61 -1.04 -36.80
C GLY A 11 -41.61 -1.80 -38.13
N ALA A 12 -40.65 -1.53 -39.04
CA ALA A 12 -40.76 -1.97 -40.43
C ALA A 12 -39.96 -3.24 -40.80
N ALA A 13 -39.29 -3.92 -39.85
CA ALA A 13 -38.40 -5.04 -40.17
C ALA A 13 -38.70 -6.38 -39.46
N ILE A 14 -39.85 -6.55 -38.79
CA ILE A 14 -40.13 -7.77 -38.00
C ILE A 14 -41.23 -8.65 -38.61
N PHE A 15 -42.01 -8.16 -39.57
CA PHE A 15 -43.14 -8.92 -40.16
C PHE A 15 -42.94 -9.27 -41.64
N GLY A 16 -41.71 -9.57 -42.04
CA GLY A 16 -41.48 -10.35 -43.25
C GLY A 16 -41.69 -11.83 -42.93
N ARG A 17 -42.50 -12.54 -43.72
CA ARG A 17 -42.70 -14.00 -43.63
C ARG A 17 -41.37 -14.72 -43.89
N CYS A 18 -40.49 -14.75 -42.88
CA CYS A 18 -39.25 -15.49 -42.90
C CYS A 18 -39.62 -16.97 -42.93
N SER A 19 -39.08 -17.69 -43.92
CA SER A 19 -39.24 -19.14 -44.03
C SER A 19 -39.01 -19.81 -42.68
N ARG A 20 -39.76 -20.88 -42.38
CA ARG A 20 -39.67 -21.62 -41.11
C ARG A 20 -38.21 -21.95 -40.73
N LYS A 21 -37.31 -22.11 -41.72
CA LYS A 21 -35.87 -22.29 -41.51
C LYS A 21 -35.16 -21.06 -40.93
N VAL A 22 -35.47 -19.85 -41.39
CA VAL A 22 -34.85 -18.61 -40.91
C VAL A 22 -35.29 -18.30 -39.48
N GLN A 23 -36.57 -18.54 -39.16
CA GLN A 23 -37.08 -18.37 -37.81
C GLN A 23 -36.46 -19.37 -36.81
N VAL A 24 -36.22 -20.61 -37.24
CA VAL A 24 -35.50 -21.60 -36.40
C VAL A 24 -34.05 -21.17 -36.17
N VAL A 25 -33.34 -20.68 -37.19
CA VAL A 25 -31.95 -20.22 -37.04
C VAL A 25 -31.86 -19.00 -36.12
N GLN A 26 -32.79 -18.05 -36.23
CA GLN A 26 -32.81 -16.85 -35.37
C GLN A 26 -33.10 -17.21 -33.91
N VAL A 27 -34.07 -18.08 -33.66
CA VAL A 27 -34.37 -18.57 -32.30
C VAL A 27 -33.17 -19.33 -31.73
N LEU A 28 -32.55 -20.21 -32.53
CA LEU A 28 -31.39 -20.99 -32.09
C LEU A 28 -30.21 -20.07 -31.76
N GLY A 29 -29.92 -19.08 -32.60
CA GLY A 29 -28.85 -18.10 -32.36
C GLY A 29 -29.08 -17.27 -31.10
N MET A 30 -30.33 -16.87 -30.83
CA MET A 30 -30.69 -16.15 -29.61
C MET A 30 -30.50 -17.01 -28.35
N VAL A 31 -30.88 -18.30 -28.42
CA VAL A 31 -30.69 -19.26 -27.31
C VAL A 31 -29.20 -19.46 -27.02
N PHE A 32 -28.34 -19.60 -28.04
CA PHE A 32 -26.90 -19.73 -27.85
C PHE A 32 -26.25 -18.48 -27.24
N ALA A 33 -26.67 -17.28 -27.67
CA ALA A 33 -26.16 -16.03 -27.11
C ALA A 33 -26.52 -15.87 -25.62
N LEU A 34 -27.74 -16.26 -25.22
CA LEU A 34 -28.19 -16.22 -23.83
C LEU A 34 -27.49 -17.26 -22.96
N ALA A 35 -27.20 -18.45 -23.50
CA ALA A 35 -26.47 -19.50 -22.80
C ALA A 35 -25.02 -19.10 -22.49
N GLY A 36 -24.38 -18.28 -23.34
CA GLY A 36 -23.03 -17.77 -23.12
C GLY A 36 -22.91 -16.85 -21.89
N CYS A 37 -23.94 -16.06 -21.59
CA CYS A 37 -23.95 -15.20 -20.39
C CYS A 37 -24.19 -15.99 -19.09
N ALA A 38 -24.89 -17.12 -19.15
CA ALA A 38 -25.13 -17.97 -17.98
C ALA A 38 -23.94 -18.92 -17.66
N GLY A 39 -23.01 -19.10 -18.59
CA GLY A 39 -21.82 -19.94 -18.44
C GLY A 39 -20.62 -19.24 -17.81
N GLN A 40 -20.76 -18.02 -17.30
CA GLN A 40 -19.70 -17.31 -16.59
C GLN A 40 -19.52 -17.98 -15.22
N VAL A 41 -18.66 -19.00 -15.19
CA VAL A 41 -18.22 -19.66 -13.95
C VAL A 41 -17.38 -18.63 -13.19
N GLU A 42 -17.90 -18.16 -12.05
CA GLU A 42 -17.11 -17.38 -11.09
C GLU A 42 -15.87 -18.21 -10.74
N PRO A 43 -14.66 -17.68 -10.99
CA PRO A 43 -13.44 -18.41 -10.67
C PRO A 43 -13.42 -18.69 -9.16
N GLU A 44 -13.28 -19.97 -8.80
CA GLU A 44 -13.16 -20.43 -7.42
C GLU A 44 -12.22 -19.48 -6.65
N PRO A 45 -12.68 -18.82 -5.57
CA PRO A 45 -11.89 -17.81 -4.88
C PRO A 45 -10.65 -18.47 -4.29
N ARG A 46 -9.52 -18.33 -4.98
CA ARG A 46 -8.22 -18.77 -4.49
C ARG A 46 -7.82 -17.83 -3.36
N THR A 47 -8.14 -18.21 -2.12
CA THR A 47 -7.71 -17.50 -0.93
C THR A 47 -6.20 -17.62 -0.80
N VAL A 48 -5.49 -16.63 -1.33
CA VAL A 48 -4.04 -16.52 -1.17
C VAL A 48 -3.78 -16.12 0.27
N ARG A 49 -3.05 -16.95 1.02
CA ARG A 49 -2.53 -16.53 2.32
C ARG A 49 -1.46 -15.48 2.07
N VAL A 50 -1.72 -14.27 2.56
CA VAL A 50 -0.76 -13.17 2.59
C VAL A 50 -0.14 -13.15 3.97
N GLU A 51 1.18 -13.30 4.05
CA GLU A 51 1.90 -13.05 5.29
C GLU A 51 1.96 -11.54 5.50
N VAL A 52 1.23 -11.06 6.51
CA VAL A 52 1.28 -9.66 6.92
C VAL A 52 2.48 -9.51 7.86
N PRO A 53 3.50 -8.70 7.51
CA PRO A 53 4.63 -8.47 8.40
C PRO A 53 4.12 -7.76 9.66
N VAL A 54 4.28 -8.41 10.81
CA VAL A 54 3.98 -7.83 12.12
C VAL A 54 5.23 -7.18 12.68
N ALA A 55 5.08 -6.01 13.28
CA ALA A 55 6.19 -5.31 13.92
C ALA A 55 6.71 -6.15 15.09
N VAL A 56 7.96 -6.61 15.02
CA VAL A 56 8.64 -7.31 16.11
C VAL A 56 9.18 -6.28 17.11
N PRO A 57 8.97 -6.48 18.43
CA PRO A 57 9.48 -5.57 19.44
C PRO A 57 11.00 -5.71 19.55
N CYS A 58 11.72 -4.59 19.42
CA CYS A 58 13.16 -4.59 19.69
C CYS A 58 13.45 -4.78 21.19
N ARG A 59 14.44 -5.62 21.51
CA ARG A 59 14.91 -5.90 22.88
C ARG A 59 16.33 -5.38 23.12
N ALA A 60 16.70 -4.25 22.53
CA ALA A 60 17.97 -3.61 22.81
C ALA A 60 17.99 -3.04 24.24
N PRO A 61 19.13 -3.11 24.96
CA PRO A 61 19.27 -2.48 26.27
C PRO A 61 19.17 -0.96 26.14
N ALA A 62 18.67 -0.31 27.18
CA ALA A 62 18.64 1.16 27.26
C ALA A 62 20.08 1.69 27.36
N VAL A 63 20.46 2.57 26.44
CA VAL A 63 21.75 3.27 26.48
C VAL A 63 21.61 4.45 27.42
N GLN A 64 22.40 4.48 28.49
CA GLN A 64 22.34 5.53 29.50
C GLN A 64 23.06 6.79 29.04
N GLU A 65 22.50 7.94 29.40
CA GLU A 65 23.12 9.23 29.14
C GLU A 65 24.39 9.39 30.00
N PRO A 66 25.54 9.76 29.40
CA PRO A 66 26.77 9.94 30.14
C PRO A 66 26.73 11.23 30.96
N ALA A 67 27.56 11.29 32.01
CA ALA A 67 27.82 12.55 32.71
C ALA A 67 28.64 13.49 31.79
N TRP A 68 27.96 14.45 31.18
CA TRP A 68 28.54 15.42 30.24
C TRP A 68 29.63 16.27 30.89
N ALA A 69 30.79 16.34 30.25
CA ALA A 69 31.95 17.06 30.78
C ALA A 69 31.71 18.57 30.93
N THR A 70 30.76 19.16 30.20
CA THR A 70 30.39 20.57 30.31
C THR A 70 29.39 20.87 31.42
N ALA A 71 28.76 19.84 32.02
CA ALA A 71 27.70 20.03 33.02
C ALA A 71 28.14 20.84 34.26
N SER A 72 29.44 20.81 34.59
CA SER A 72 30.01 21.54 35.72
C SER A 72 30.62 22.90 35.36
N LEU A 73 30.58 23.32 34.09
CA LEU A 73 31.18 24.58 33.66
C LEU A 73 30.42 25.79 34.21
N GLN A 74 31.19 26.75 34.72
CA GLN A 74 30.69 28.04 35.17
C GLN A 74 31.05 29.15 34.17
N LYS A 75 30.27 30.23 34.20
CA LYS A 75 30.53 31.40 33.35
C LYS A 75 31.90 32.04 33.64
N SER A 76 32.32 32.04 34.90
CA SER A 76 33.61 32.57 35.36
C SER A 76 34.81 31.68 35.02
N ASP A 77 34.61 30.45 34.53
CA ASP A 77 35.71 29.57 34.20
C ASP A 77 36.57 30.12 33.07
N THR A 78 37.87 29.86 33.17
CA THR A 78 38.84 30.27 32.17
C THR A 78 38.56 29.59 30.83
N LEU A 79 39.00 30.23 29.74
CA LEU A 79 38.82 29.68 28.39
C LEU A 79 39.45 28.29 28.26
N GLN A 80 40.60 28.07 28.88
CA GLN A 80 41.32 26.80 28.86
C GLN A 80 40.49 25.66 29.47
N VAL A 81 39.80 25.92 30.59
CA VAL A 81 38.92 24.95 31.25
C VAL A 81 37.71 24.62 30.34
N LYS A 82 37.10 25.65 29.76
CA LYS A 82 35.97 25.50 28.82
C LYS A 82 36.34 24.67 27.59
N VAL A 83 37.46 25.00 26.94
CA VAL A 83 37.92 24.28 25.74
C VAL A 83 38.23 22.82 26.07
N ARG A 84 38.88 22.54 27.21
CA ARG A 84 39.16 21.16 27.64
C ARG A 84 37.87 20.36 27.87
N ALA A 85 36.90 20.94 28.56
CA ALA A 85 35.60 20.30 28.80
C ALA A 85 34.85 20.04 27.47
N LEU A 86 34.83 21.00 26.54
CA LEU A 86 34.19 20.83 25.23
C LEU A 86 34.86 19.74 24.37
N LEU A 87 36.19 19.65 24.40
CA LEU A 87 36.92 18.59 23.68
C LEU A 87 36.65 17.20 24.28
N ALA A 88 36.58 17.10 25.61
CA ALA A 88 36.22 15.87 26.29
C ALA A 88 34.77 15.45 25.97
N GLU A 89 33.83 16.40 26.04
CA GLU A 89 32.42 16.15 25.73
C GLU A 89 32.20 15.74 24.27
N ARG A 90 32.95 16.33 23.33
CA ARG A 90 32.92 15.89 21.94
C ARG A 90 33.24 14.41 21.79
N GLN A 91 34.23 13.91 22.53
CA GLN A 91 34.56 12.48 22.53
C GLN A 91 33.46 11.63 23.19
N GLN A 92 32.84 12.14 24.27
CA GLN A 92 31.70 11.49 24.90
C GLN A 92 30.51 11.34 23.93
N HIS A 93 30.18 12.38 23.16
CA HIS A 93 29.12 12.31 22.16
C HIS A 93 29.41 11.29 21.07
N LEU A 94 30.65 11.21 20.57
CA LEU A 94 31.04 10.20 19.57
C LEU A 94 30.86 8.78 20.10
N GLY A 95 31.25 8.53 21.36
CA GLY A 95 31.06 7.23 22.01
C GLY A 95 29.58 6.90 22.22
N TYR A 96 28.80 7.86 22.72
CA TYR A 96 27.36 7.69 22.94
C TYR A 96 26.60 7.45 21.63
N GLU A 97 26.92 8.18 20.57
CA GLU A 97 26.33 7.97 19.25
C GLU A 97 26.67 6.58 18.68
N ALA A 98 27.90 6.10 18.90
CA ALA A 98 28.28 4.75 18.51
C ALA A 98 27.47 3.67 19.27
N GLN A 99 27.24 3.86 20.57
CA GLN A 99 26.40 2.97 21.38
C GLN A 99 24.93 2.98 20.92
N LEU A 100 24.39 4.17 20.63
CA LEU A 100 23.03 4.31 20.10
C LEU A 100 22.88 3.63 18.74
N ARG A 101 23.85 3.83 17.82
CA ARG A 101 23.86 3.14 16.53
C ARG A 101 23.89 1.61 16.71
N ALA A 102 24.71 1.11 17.62
CA ALA A 102 24.78 -0.32 17.92
C ALA A 102 23.44 -0.86 18.45
N ALA A 103 22.76 -0.12 19.33
CA ALA A 103 21.45 -0.48 19.84
C ALA A 103 20.39 -0.54 18.72
N VAL A 104 20.40 0.44 17.79
CA VAL A 104 19.49 0.44 16.63
C VAL A 104 19.79 -0.71 15.67
N MET A 105 21.06 -0.99 15.40
CA MET A 105 21.45 -2.11 14.54
C MET A 105 21.04 -3.46 15.12
N ALA A 106 21.01 -3.61 16.44
CA ALA A 106 20.51 -4.84 17.08
C ALA A 106 18.99 -5.05 16.90
N CYS A 107 18.27 -4.04 16.43
CA CYS A 107 16.82 -4.09 16.18
C CYS A 107 16.43 -4.34 14.72
N GLN A 108 17.39 -4.24 13.79
CA GLN A 108 17.17 -4.44 12.34
C GLN A 108 17.29 -5.92 11.98
#